data_AF-A0A4S3JM78-F1
#
_entry.id   AF-A0A4S3JM78-F1
#
_cell.length_a   1.000
_cell.length_b   1.000
_cell.length_c   1.000
_cell.angle_alpha   90.00
_cell.angle_beta   90.00
_cell.angle_gamma   90.00
#
_symmetry.space_group_name_H-M   'P 1'
#
loop_
_entity.id
_entity.type
_entity.pdbx_description
1 polymer ?
#
loop_
_entity_poly.entity_id
_entity_poly.type
_entity_poly.pdbx_seq_one_letter_code
_entity_poly.pdbx_strand_id
1 'polypeptide(L)'
;MHHIGRHFQTTRLLCNHSRNPLSPGPLKYPRIPPARQLATTTTTTSAIAPIVPHLTAQNLKDSQQPSHVRDVHDRLTRHGILKISLGFPDDKSQYLEHLIVSLHKYHDHGLPITHSASRGWFWDVRPSDTTFQTENHQARSETMQEFPWHTDCSYEHAPPQFFALHVLHPDRYGGGTLSVMKVEQLSDFLSPATKATLLEPEFRITIPPEFVKLTDRRHIVGSLLAVDAQDQSVKVRFREEIVTPLSNRATMALNELKDALRTLEASARSTIHLTAAELPERSIVLLDNHRWLHARNGIKDPLRHLRRVRWNAIPFPTRV
;
A
#
# COMPACT_ATOMS: atom_id res chain seq x y z
N MET A 1 -13.88 15.05 67.84
CA MET A 1 -14.31 13.67 68.16
C MET A 1 -13.83 12.77 67.03
N HIS A 2 -12.69 12.11 67.24
CA HIS A 2 -12.54 10.64 67.37
C HIS A 2 -12.46 9.93 65.99
N HIS A 3 -11.26 9.51 65.53
CA HIS A 3 -10.57 8.22 65.77
C HIS A 3 -11.36 7.02 65.16
N ILE A 4 -10.81 6.07 64.37
CA ILE A 4 -9.67 5.12 64.51
C ILE A 4 -9.43 4.49 63.10
N GLY A 5 -8.23 4.32 62.54
CA GLY A 5 -7.19 3.27 62.75
C GLY A 5 -7.45 2.04 61.85
N ARG A 6 -6.50 1.35 61.16
CA ARG A 6 -5.15 0.82 61.48
C ARG A 6 -4.43 0.48 60.15
N HIS A 7 -3.16 0.85 59.94
CA HIS A 7 -1.89 0.13 60.23
C HIS A 7 -1.64 -1.19 59.49
N PHE A 8 -0.57 -1.24 58.69
CA PHE A 8 0.59 -2.13 58.90
C PHE A 8 1.87 -1.49 58.29
N GLN A 9 2.92 -1.43 59.10
CA GLN A 9 4.26 -0.92 58.77
C GLN A 9 5.29 -2.05 58.89
N THR A 10 6.42 -1.84 58.21
CA THR A 10 7.82 -2.20 58.57
C THR A 10 8.23 -3.68 58.50
N THR A 11 9.46 -4.06 58.12
CA THR A 11 10.76 -3.39 58.33
C THR A 11 11.84 -3.95 57.39
N ARG A 12 12.75 -3.09 56.92
CA ARG A 12 14.12 -3.43 56.47
C ARG A 12 15.03 -3.59 57.69
N LEU A 13 16.07 -4.42 57.60
CA LEU A 13 17.31 -4.23 58.36
C LEU A 13 18.51 -4.86 57.63
N LEU A 14 19.64 -4.15 57.73
CA LEU A 14 20.93 -4.35 57.08
C LEU A 14 21.98 -4.93 58.06
N CYS A 15 23.06 -5.44 57.46
CA CYS A 15 24.48 -5.42 57.89
C CYS A 15 25.14 -6.65 58.57
N ASN A 16 26.09 -7.21 57.80
CA ASN A 16 27.52 -7.51 58.07
C ASN A 16 27.99 -8.29 59.30
N HIS A 17 28.71 -9.41 59.06
CA HIS A 17 30.14 -9.52 59.43
C HIS A 17 30.88 -10.72 58.78
N SER A 18 32.19 -10.53 58.60
CA SER A 18 33.20 -11.31 57.87
C SER A 18 33.56 -12.70 58.44
N ARG A 19 34.11 -13.57 57.58
CA ARG A 19 35.33 -14.39 57.80
C ARG A 19 35.72 -15.19 56.54
N ASN A 20 36.96 -15.01 56.06
CA ASN A 20 37.72 -15.96 55.21
C ASN A 20 38.24 -17.12 56.11
N PRO A 21 38.77 -18.29 55.63
CA PRO A 21 39.55 -18.48 54.37
C PRO A 21 39.40 -19.85 53.66
N LEU A 22 40.12 -20.01 52.53
CA LEU A 22 40.90 -21.20 52.05
C LEU A 22 40.73 -21.49 50.54
N SER A 23 41.85 -21.42 49.83
CA SER A 23 42.02 -21.85 48.43
C SER A 23 42.07 -23.37 48.29
N PRO A 24 41.60 -23.91 47.15
CA PRO A 24 42.20 -25.11 46.55
C PRO A 24 42.66 -24.87 45.10
N GLY A 25 43.73 -25.57 44.72
CA GLY A 25 44.44 -25.46 43.45
C GLY A 25 43.71 -26.03 42.21
N PRO A 26 44.37 -26.04 41.04
CA PRO A 26 43.71 -26.20 39.76
C PRO A 26 43.46 -27.66 39.39
N LEU A 27 42.19 -28.01 39.16
CA LEU A 27 41.80 -29.25 38.49
C LEU A 27 41.86 -29.05 36.97
N LYS A 28 42.70 -29.87 36.32
CA LYS A 28 42.84 -29.95 34.86
C LYS A 28 41.57 -30.58 34.27
N TYR A 29 40.83 -29.82 33.45
CA TYR A 29 39.77 -30.35 32.58
C TYR A 29 40.34 -30.71 31.19
N PRO A 30 39.90 -31.81 30.58
CA PRO A 30 40.37 -32.24 29.25
C PRO A 30 39.83 -31.34 28.13
N ARG A 31 40.68 -31.10 27.12
CA ARG A 31 40.37 -30.33 25.90
C ARG A 31 39.27 -31.01 25.08
N ILE A 32 38.16 -30.31 24.90
CA ILE A 32 37.13 -30.62 23.89
C ILE A 32 37.64 -30.08 22.54
N PRO A 33 37.64 -30.88 21.46
CA PRO A 33 38.06 -30.41 20.14
C PRO A 33 37.05 -29.40 19.56
N PRO A 34 37.49 -28.40 18.77
CA PRO A 34 36.59 -27.39 18.24
C PRO A 34 35.62 -28.03 17.25
N ALA A 35 34.34 -27.67 17.38
CA ALA A 35 33.29 -28.03 16.45
C ALA A 35 33.65 -27.54 15.04
N ARG A 36 33.60 -28.44 14.06
CA ARG A 36 33.61 -28.11 12.63
C ARG A 36 32.50 -27.10 12.37
N GLN A 37 32.86 -25.86 12.07
CA GLN A 37 31.96 -24.93 11.41
C GLN A 37 31.63 -25.51 10.04
N LEU A 38 30.43 -26.07 9.88
CA LEU A 38 29.84 -26.17 8.55
C LEU A 38 29.63 -24.73 8.09
N ALA A 39 30.44 -24.30 7.13
CA ALA A 39 30.18 -23.11 6.36
C ALA A 39 28.88 -23.33 5.59
N THR A 40 27.76 -22.90 6.17
CA THR A 40 26.59 -22.54 5.39
C THR A 40 26.98 -21.28 4.63
N THR A 41 27.38 -21.47 3.37
CA THR A 41 27.37 -20.41 2.37
C THR A 41 25.93 -19.97 2.17
N THR A 42 25.45 -19.09 3.05
CA THR A 42 24.38 -18.16 2.70
C THR A 42 24.97 -17.22 1.66
N THR A 43 24.78 -17.56 0.38
CA THR A 43 24.83 -16.60 -0.70
C THR A 43 23.78 -15.54 -0.40
N THR A 44 24.20 -14.48 0.28
CA THR A 44 23.43 -13.25 0.42
C THR A 44 23.40 -12.64 -0.97
N THR A 45 22.48 -13.11 -1.82
CA THR A 45 22.13 -12.38 -3.04
C THR A 45 21.60 -11.04 -2.54
N SER A 46 22.41 -9.99 -2.71
CA SER A 46 22.01 -8.62 -2.48
C SER A 46 20.83 -8.35 -3.41
N ALA A 47 19.61 -8.54 -2.91
CA ALA A 47 18.40 -8.28 -3.66
C ALA A 47 18.35 -6.76 -3.89
N ILE A 48 18.63 -6.36 -5.13
CA ILE A 48 18.52 -4.99 -5.60
C ILE A 48 17.07 -4.53 -5.36
N ALA A 49 16.90 -3.33 -4.82
CA ALA A 49 15.57 -2.76 -4.62
C ALA A 49 14.80 -2.73 -5.95
N PRO A 50 13.49 -3.06 -5.96
CA PRO A 50 12.73 -3.10 -7.21
C PRO A 50 12.73 -1.73 -7.89
N ILE A 51 13.23 -1.68 -9.12
CA ILE A 51 13.30 -0.46 -9.94
C ILE A 51 11.96 -0.27 -10.66
N VAL A 52 11.38 0.93 -10.56
CA VAL A 52 10.18 1.29 -11.32
C VAL A 52 10.54 1.43 -12.81
N PRO A 53 9.91 0.66 -13.72
CA PRO A 53 10.11 0.84 -15.15
C PRO A 53 9.82 2.27 -15.56
N HIS A 54 10.64 2.81 -16.46
CA HIS A 54 10.55 4.21 -16.90
C HIS A 54 10.45 4.30 -18.42
N LEU A 55 9.56 5.18 -18.89
CA LEU A 55 9.47 5.64 -20.28
C LEU A 55 9.50 7.17 -20.35
N THR A 56 9.88 7.71 -21.50
CA THR A 56 9.78 9.14 -21.79
C THR A 56 8.84 9.34 -22.96
N ALA A 57 7.84 10.20 -22.80
CA ALA A 57 7.03 10.70 -23.91
C ALA A 57 7.63 12.02 -24.39
N GLN A 58 8.00 12.09 -25.67
CA GLN A 58 8.64 13.26 -26.28
C GLN A 58 7.62 14.33 -26.66
N ASN A 59 6.38 13.94 -27.00
CA ASN A 59 5.33 14.86 -27.39
C ASN A 59 3.93 14.27 -27.12
N LEU A 60 2.91 15.12 -27.22
CA LEU A 60 1.52 14.73 -26.93
C LEU A 60 1.03 13.57 -27.81
N LYS A 61 1.47 13.46 -29.07
CA LYS A 61 0.99 12.43 -30.00
C LYS A 61 1.43 11.03 -29.61
N ASP A 62 2.49 10.90 -28.81
CA ASP A 62 2.99 9.60 -28.36
C ASP A 62 1.90 8.80 -27.63
N SER A 63 1.00 9.49 -26.89
CA SER A 63 -0.17 8.89 -26.23
C SER A 63 -1.13 8.14 -27.15
N GLN A 64 -1.04 8.38 -28.47
CA GLN A 64 -1.89 7.80 -29.51
C GLN A 64 -1.10 6.93 -30.50
N GLN A 65 0.23 6.92 -30.43
CA GLN A 65 1.09 6.11 -31.29
C GLN A 65 1.02 4.64 -30.87
N PRO A 66 0.62 3.69 -31.75
CA PRO A 66 0.39 2.30 -31.35
C PRO A 66 1.60 1.60 -30.72
N SER A 67 2.83 1.89 -31.17
CA SER A 67 4.04 1.31 -30.59
C SER A 67 4.27 1.78 -29.16
N HIS A 68 4.13 3.08 -28.90
CA HIS A 68 4.29 3.66 -27.58
C HIS A 68 3.20 3.18 -26.61
N VAL A 69 1.95 3.11 -27.07
CA VAL A 69 0.83 2.60 -26.27
C VAL A 69 1.04 1.12 -25.92
N ARG A 70 1.58 0.32 -26.85
CA ARG A 70 1.97 -1.06 -26.59
C ARG A 70 3.06 -1.16 -25.53
N ASP A 71 4.10 -0.32 -25.61
CA ASP A 71 5.16 -0.32 -24.60
C ASP A 71 4.64 0.02 -23.20
N VAL A 72 3.66 0.92 -23.10
CA VAL A 72 2.96 1.23 -21.85
C VAL A 72 2.18 0.01 -21.34
N HIS A 73 1.38 -0.61 -22.20
CA HIS A 73 0.60 -1.80 -21.86
C HIS A 73 1.51 -2.95 -21.40
N ASP A 74 2.54 -3.29 -22.17
CA ASP A 74 3.45 -4.41 -21.88
C ASP A 74 4.17 -4.22 -20.54
N ARG A 75 4.57 -2.98 -20.22
CA ARG A 75 5.21 -2.66 -18.94
C ARG A 75 4.23 -2.74 -17.77
N LEU A 76 3.00 -2.26 -17.94
CA LEU A 76 1.96 -2.41 -16.92
C LEU A 76 1.61 -3.87 -16.69
N THR A 77 1.41 -4.66 -17.74
CA THR A 77 1.13 -6.10 -17.64
C THR A 77 2.28 -6.82 -16.94
N ARG A 78 3.53 -6.55 -17.33
CA ARG A 78 4.70 -7.23 -16.76
C ARG A 78 4.98 -6.82 -15.31
N HIS A 79 5.01 -5.53 -15.03
CA HIS A 79 5.52 -5.01 -13.75
C HIS A 79 4.43 -4.53 -12.80
N GLY A 80 3.23 -4.23 -13.30
CA GLY A 80 2.15 -3.62 -12.52
C GLY A 80 2.42 -2.17 -12.09
N ILE A 81 3.52 -1.56 -12.52
CA ILE A 81 3.86 -0.17 -12.24
C ILE A 81 4.71 0.40 -13.36
N LEU A 82 4.51 1.68 -13.68
CA LEU A 82 5.23 2.40 -14.72
C LEU A 82 5.32 3.88 -14.39
N LYS A 83 6.52 4.47 -14.50
CA LYS A 83 6.72 5.91 -14.59
C LYS A 83 6.84 6.34 -16.05
N ILE A 84 6.18 7.43 -16.42
CA ILE A 84 6.36 8.13 -17.68
C ILE A 84 6.78 9.57 -17.39
N SER A 85 7.93 10.01 -17.91
CA SER A 85 8.31 11.43 -17.89
C SER A 85 7.85 12.11 -19.17
N LEU A 86 7.25 13.30 -19.07
CA LEU A 86 6.84 14.09 -20.24
C LEU A 86 7.95 15.09 -20.58
N GLY A 87 8.50 14.97 -21.79
CA GLY A 87 9.46 15.92 -22.37
C GLY A 87 8.85 17.25 -22.82
N PHE A 88 7.57 17.48 -22.52
CA PHE A 88 6.78 18.63 -22.96
C PHE A 88 5.82 19.07 -21.84
N PRO A 89 5.38 20.35 -21.82
CA PRO A 89 4.37 20.81 -20.87
C PRO A 89 2.99 20.21 -21.18
N ASP A 90 2.25 19.83 -20.14
CA ASP A 90 0.90 19.27 -20.27
C ASP A 90 0.04 19.57 -19.03
N ASP A 91 -0.16 20.85 -18.72
CA ASP A 91 -0.87 21.29 -17.50
C ASP A 91 -2.34 20.83 -17.46
N LYS A 92 -2.89 20.48 -18.63
CA LYS A 92 -4.25 19.95 -18.79
C LYS A 92 -4.30 18.42 -18.75
N SER A 93 -3.16 17.75 -18.69
CA SER A 93 -3.03 16.29 -18.65
C SER A 93 -3.66 15.58 -19.86
N GLN A 94 -3.60 16.22 -21.03
CA GLN A 94 -4.15 15.71 -22.28
C GLN A 94 -3.44 14.42 -22.72
N TYR A 95 -2.15 14.29 -22.43
CA TYR A 95 -1.41 13.07 -22.76
C TYR A 95 -1.99 11.88 -22.00
N LEU A 96 -2.25 12.03 -20.70
CA LEU A 96 -2.82 10.96 -19.89
C LEU A 96 -4.23 10.60 -20.36
N GLU A 97 -5.06 11.61 -20.63
CA GLU A 97 -6.42 11.42 -21.16
C GLU A 97 -6.40 10.60 -22.46
N HIS A 98 -5.61 11.02 -23.45
CA HIS A 98 -5.47 10.32 -24.72
C HIS A 98 -4.86 8.92 -24.58
N LEU A 99 -3.93 8.73 -23.64
CA LEU A 99 -3.30 7.45 -23.39
C LEU A 99 -4.32 6.43 -22.89
N ILE A 100 -5.22 6.80 -21.96
CA ILE A 100 -6.25 5.88 -21.46
C ILE A 100 -7.23 5.48 -22.57
N VAL A 101 -7.65 6.44 -23.42
CA VAL A 101 -8.50 6.14 -24.58
C VAL A 101 -7.78 5.20 -25.57
N SER A 102 -6.49 5.40 -25.77
CA SER A 102 -5.70 4.57 -26.69
C SER A 102 -5.44 3.17 -26.13
N LEU A 103 -5.24 3.02 -24.82
CA LEU A 103 -5.15 1.71 -24.15
C LEU A 103 -6.46 0.92 -24.29
N HIS A 104 -7.61 1.58 -24.17
CA HIS A 104 -8.90 0.95 -24.49
C HIS A 104 -8.95 0.51 -25.96
N LYS A 105 -8.66 1.43 -26.88
CA LYS A 105 -8.74 1.18 -28.33
C LYS A 105 -7.83 0.05 -28.81
N TYR A 106 -6.59 -0.04 -28.31
CA TYR A 106 -5.58 -0.95 -28.85
C TYR A 106 -5.33 -2.20 -28.00
N HIS A 107 -5.71 -2.19 -26.72
CA HIS A 107 -5.41 -3.26 -25.77
C HIS A 107 -6.60 -3.68 -24.90
N ASP A 108 -7.82 -3.25 -25.25
CA ASP A 108 -9.08 -3.64 -24.60
C ASP A 108 -9.12 -3.38 -23.09
N HIS A 109 -8.37 -2.37 -22.62
CA HIS A 109 -8.56 -1.87 -21.27
C HIS A 109 -10.00 -1.32 -21.14
N GLY A 110 -10.70 -1.66 -20.08
CA GLY A 110 -12.00 -1.06 -19.78
C GLY A 110 -11.90 0.46 -19.59
N LEU A 111 -12.99 1.16 -19.93
CA LEU A 111 -13.07 2.62 -19.88
C LEU A 111 -12.85 3.18 -18.45
N PRO A 112 -12.49 4.48 -18.33
CA PRO A 112 -12.39 5.16 -17.05
C PRO A 112 -13.67 5.10 -16.22
N ILE A 113 -13.51 5.07 -14.90
CA ILE A 113 -14.63 5.16 -13.95
C ILE A 113 -14.68 6.53 -13.28
N THR A 114 -15.89 7.00 -12.96
CA THR A 114 -16.09 8.29 -12.29
C THR A 114 -15.47 8.32 -10.89
N HIS A 115 -15.10 9.52 -10.43
CA HIS A 115 -14.59 9.71 -9.08
C HIS A 115 -15.66 9.44 -8.01
N SER A 116 -16.81 10.10 -8.18
CA SER A 116 -17.99 10.06 -7.32
C SER A 116 -19.24 10.31 -8.17
N ALA A 117 -20.42 10.36 -7.56
CA ALA A 117 -21.66 10.73 -8.26
C ALA A 117 -21.62 12.16 -8.83
N SER A 118 -20.82 13.06 -8.23
CA SER A 118 -20.73 14.48 -8.55
C SER A 118 -19.48 14.88 -9.36
N ARG A 119 -18.54 13.94 -9.59
CA ARG A 119 -17.28 14.23 -10.27
C ARG A 119 -16.98 13.18 -11.36
N GLY A 120 -16.52 13.66 -12.50
CA GLY A 120 -16.18 12.83 -13.67
C GLY A 120 -15.03 11.85 -13.41
N TRP A 121 -14.56 11.21 -14.49
CA TRP A 121 -13.54 10.17 -14.42
C TRP A 121 -12.10 10.71 -14.37
N PHE A 122 -11.93 12.02 -14.53
CA PHE A 122 -10.65 12.70 -14.46
C PHE A 122 -10.76 13.90 -13.53
N TRP A 123 -9.97 13.92 -12.45
CA TRP A 123 -10.15 14.90 -11.38
C TRP A 123 -8.85 15.37 -10.77
N ASP A 124 -8.92 16.54 -10.13
CA ASP A 124 -7.85 17.11 -9.33
C ASP A 124 -7.72 16.39 -7.99
N VAL A 125 -6.48 16.07 -7.61
CA VAL A 125 -6.12 15.64 -6.26
C VAL A 125 -5.25 16.73 -5.66
N ARG A 126 -5.90 17.61 -4.90
CA ARG A 126 -5.29 18.75 -4.22
C ARG A 126 -5.80 18.82 -2.79
N PRO A 127 -4.96 19.20 -1.82
CA PRO A 127 -5.44 19.66 -0.53
C PRO A 127 -6.49 20.76 -0.70
N SER A 128 -7.65 20.60 -0.07
CA SER A 128 -8.65 21.67 0.00
C SER A 128 -9.40 21.59 1.31
N ASP A 129 -9.67 22.74 1.91
CA ASP A 129 -10.42 22.82 3.17
C ASP A 129 -11.90 23.15 2.92
N THR A 130 -12.25 23.37 1.64
CA THR A 130 -13.52 23.96 1.21
C THR A 130 -14.22 23.16 0.11
N THR A 131 -13.52 22.22 -0.55
CA THR A 131 -14.06 21.44 -1.68
C THR A 131 -14.38 20.01 -1.24
N PHE A 132 -15.66 19.74 -1.00
CA PHE A 132 -16.15 18.44 -0.54
C PHE A 132 -16.91 17.69 -1.65
N GLN A 133 -17.02 16.35 -1.56
CA GLN A 133 -17.81 15.54 -2.50
C GLN A 133 -19.29 15.48 -2.09
N THR A 134 -19.56 15.62 -0.78
CA THR A 134 -20.88 15.75 -0.15
C THR A 134 -20.81 16.84 0.93
N GLU A 135 -21.93 17.25 1.54
CA GLU A 135 -22.01 18.40 2.45
C GLU A 135 -20.93 18.42 3.56
N ASN A 136 -20.39 17.27 4.00
CA ASN A 136 -19.37 17.20 5.06
C ASN A 136 -18.28 16.13 4.85
N HIS A 137 -18.17 15.50 3.67
CA HIS A 137 -17.20 14.44 3.46
C HIS A 137 -16.26 14.74 2.30
N GLN A 138 -14.97 14.72 2.62
CA GLN A 138 -13.87 14.86 1.70
C GLN A 138 -13.20 13.52 1.46
N ALA A 139 -12.87 13.21 0.20
CA ALA A 139 -12.02 12.07 -0.12
C ALA A 139 -10.66 12.23 0.55
N ARG A 140 -10.19 11.19 1.27
CA ARG A 140 -8.90 11.18 1.98
C ARG A 140 -7.69 11.54 1.10
N SER A 141 -7.76 11.31 -0.20
CA SER A 141 -6.72 11.71 -1.15
C SER A 141 -6.58 13.22 -1.31
N GLU A 142 -7.62 13.99 -1.00
CA GLU A 142 -7.70 15.45 -1.16
C GLU A 142 -7.42 16.20 0.15
N THR A 143 -6.96 15.50 1.18
CA THR A 143 -6.62 16.10 2.46
C THR A 143 -5.10 16.20 2.66
N MET A 144 -4.67 16.99 3.64
CA MET A 144 -3.25 17.09 4.02
C MET A 144 -2.74 15.88 4.82
N GLN A 145 -3.63 15.11 5.45
CA GLN A 145 -3.23 14.00 6.33
C GLN A 145 -2.59 12.85 5.54
N GLU A 146 -1.95 11.91 6.22
CA GLU A 146 -1.48 10.69 5.58
C GLU A 146 -2.64 9.83 5.05
N PHE A 147 -2.31 9.04 4.03
CA PHE A 147 -3.16 7.99 3.50
C PHE A 147 -2.43 6.64 3.67
N PRO A 148 -2.81 5.82 4.67
CA PRO A 148 -2.19 4.52 4.92
C PRO A 148 -2.31 3.55 3.75
N TRP A 149 -1.66 2.38 3.86
CA TRP A 149 -1.66 1.33 2.84
C TRP A 149 -3.07 0.93 2.42
N HIS A 150 -3.34 1.06 1.12
CA HIS A 150 -4.62 0.70 0.53
C HIS A 150 -4.50 0.38 -0.96
N THR A 151 -5.61 -0.12 -1.49
CA THR A 151 -5.96 -0.14 -2.91
C THR A 151 -7.15 0.78 -3.14
N ASP A 152 -7.19 1.48 -4.26
CA ASP A 152 -8.30 2.35 -4.63
C ASP A 152 -9.59 1.56 -4.79
N CYS A 153 -10.70 2.13 -4.29
CA CYS A 153 -12.05 1.59 -4.40
C CYS A 153 -12.19 0.13 -3.93
N SER A 154 -11.49 -0.29 -2.88
CA SER A 154 -11.60 -1.65 -2.31
C SER A 154 -13.02 -2.05 -1.89
N TYR A 155 -13.91 -1.08 -1.70
CA TYR A 155 -15.33 -1.24 -1.39
C TYR A 155 -16.23 -1.51 -2.61
N GLU A 156 -15.71 -1.44 -3.84
CA GLU A 156 -16.48 -1.75 -5.05
C GLU A 156 -16.43 -3.25 -5.36
N HIS A 157 -17.50 -3.80 -5.96
CA HIS A 157 -17.49 -5.18 -6.46
C HIS A 157 -16.48 -5.36 -7.61
N ALA A 158 -16.37 -4.34 -8.47
CA ALA A 158 -15.42 -4.26 -9.57
C ALA A 158 -14.45 -3.09 -9.32
N PRO A 159 -13.47 -3.25 -8.43
CA PRO A 159 -12.47 -2.22 -8.21
C PRO A 159 -11.66 -1.99 -9.51
N PRO A 160 -11.24 -0.75 -9.80
CA PRO A 160 -10.41 -0.47 -10.96
C PRO A 160 -9.13 -1.29 -10.89
N GLN A 161 -8.76 -1.96 -11.97
CA GLN A 161 -7.48 -2.65 -12.05
C GLN A 161 -6.34 -1.65 -12.06
N PHE A 162 -6.52 -0.48 -12.66
CA PHE A 162 -5.44 0.50 -12.79
C PHE A 162 -5.84 1.88 -12.31
N PHE A 163 -4.86 2.62 -11.79
CA PHE A 163 -4.95 4.06 -11.59
C PHE A 163 -3.67 4.75 -12.05
N ALA A 164 -3.79 6.04 -12.33
CA ALA A 164 -2.65 6.88 -12.67
C ALA A 164 -2.71 8.23 -11.96
N LEU A 165 -1.54 8.79 -11.69
CA LEU A 165 -1.35 10.12 -11.13
C LEU A 165 -0.42 10.91 -12.06
N HIS A 166 -0.87 12.05 -12.56
CA HIS A 166 -0.01 13.03 -13.22
C HIS A 166 0.37 14.12 -12.22
N VAL A 167 1.67 14.32 -12.01
CA VAL A 167 2.24 15.35 -11.14
C VAL A 167 2.29 16.68 -11.87
N LEU A 168 1.39 17.60 -11.50
CA LEU A 168 1.38 18.98 -11.97
C LEU A 168 2.17 19.88 -11.03
N HIS A 169 2.03 19.70 -9.71
CA HIS A 169 2.92 20.30 -8.72
C HIS A 169 3.23 19.26 -7.63
N PRO A 170 4.50 18.84 -7.46
CA PRO A 170 4.87 17.95 -6.37
C PRO A 170 4.83 18.70 -5.03
N ASP A 171 4.89 17.95 -3.93
CA ASP A 171 5.12 18.55 -2.62
C ASP A 171 6.56 19.08 -2.52
N ARG A 172 6.74 20.37 -2.28
CA ARG A 172 8.06 21.01 -2.22
C ARG A 172 8.74 20.95 -0.85
N TYR A 173 8.07 20.43 0.17
CA TYR A 173 8.51 20.47 1.57
C TYR A 173 8.76 19.08 2.17
N GLY A 174 8.94 18.06 1.32
CA GLY A 174 9.25 16.70 1.74
C GLY A 174 8.05 15.97 2.36
N GLY A 175 6.84 16.31 1.96
CA GLY A 175 5.61 15.56 2.20
C GLY A 175 5.12 14.85 0.94
N GLY A 176 3.90 14.31 0.98
CA GLY A 176 3.18 13.78 -0.19
C GLY A 176 3.89 12.67 -0.99
N THR A 177 4.88 12.00 -0.40
CA THR A 177 5.63 10.87 -0.98
C THR A 177 4.68 9.71 -1.22
N LEU A 178 4.67 9.18 -2.44
CA LEU A 178 3.91 7.99 -2.81
C LEU A 178 4.75 6.75 -2.49
N SER A 179 4.33 5.96 -1.52
CA SER A 179 4.95 4.68 -1.20
C SER A 179 4.16 3.56 -1.84
N VAL A 180 4.85 2.56 -2.41
CA VAL A 180 4.21 1.41 -3.08
C VAL A 180 4.86 0.11 -2.65
N MET A 181 4.05 -0.94 -2.48
CA MET A 181 4.49 -2.27 -2.05
C MET A 181 3.85 -3.34 -2.92
N LYS A 182 4.64 -4.31 -3.38
CA LYS A 182 4.15 -5.38 -4.24
C LYS A 182 3.41 -6.43 -3.40
N VAL A 183 2.19 -6.78 -3.81
CA VAL A 183 1.31 -7.71 -3.06
C VAL A 183 1.90 -9.11 -2.93
N GLU A 184 2.70 -9.53 -3.91
CA GLU A 184 3.42 -10.81 -3.86
C GLU A 184 4.31 -10.92 -2.62
N GLN A 185 5.05 -9.86 -2.28
CA GLN A 185 5.89 -9.81 -1.09
C GLN A 185 5.04 -9.88 0.19
N LEU A 186 3.86 -9.25 0.20
CA LEU A 186 2.94 -9.36 1.31
C LEU A 186 2.43 -10.79 1.50
N SER A 187 2.08 -11.46 0.41
CA SER A 187 1.63 -12.86 0.45
C SER A 187 2.69 -13.76 1.11
N ASP A 188 3.97 -13.58 0.81
CA ASP A 188 5.04 -14.45 1.36
C ASP A 188 5.17 -14.39 2.89
N PHE A 189 4.66 -13.33 3.52
CA PHE A 189 4.69 -13.14 4.98
C PHE A 189 3.45 -13.68 5.69
N LEU A 190 2.45 -14.18 4.96
CA LEU A 190 1.21 -14.71 5.50
C LEU A 190 1.26 -16.23 5.62
N SER A 191 0.73 -16.74 6.74
CA SER A 191 0.53 -18.16 6.96
C SER A 191 -0.47 -18.75 5.95
N PRO A 192 -0.36 -20.04 5.60
CA PRO A 192 -1.33 -20.70 4.71
C PRO A 192 -2.78 -20.58 5.21
N ALA A 193 -3.00 -20.65 6.52
CA ALA A 193 -4.33 -20.51 7.13
C ALA A 193 -4.90 -19.09 6.96
N THR A 194 -4.07 -18.07 7.10
CA THR A 194 -4.46 -16.68 6.88
C THR A 194 -4.73 -16.42 5.41
N LYS A 195 -3.89 -16.90 4.48
CA LYS A 195 -4.17 -16.82 3.04
C LYS A 195 -5.52 -17.45 2.69
N ALA A 196 -5.76 -18.67 3.18
CA ALA A 196 -7.02 -19.37 2.97
C ALA A 196 -8.22 -18.58 3.51
N THR A 197 -8.08 -17.90 4.64
CA THR A 197 -9.16 -17.09 5.20
C THR A 197 -9.37 -15.77 4.46
N LEU A 198 -8.31 -15.09 4.05
CA LEU A 198 -8.40 -13.84 3.29
C LEU A 198 -9.01 -14.03 1.90
N LEU A 199 -8.98 -15.25 1.35
CA LEU A 199 -9.63 -15.62 0.08
C LEU A 199 -11.14 -15.84 0.20
N GLU A 200 -11.68 -15.96 1.41
CA GLU A 200 -13.10 -16.25 1.65
C GLU A 200 -13.91 -14.96 1.86
N PRO A 201 -15.22 -14.96 1.53
CA PRO A 201 -16.08 -13.79 1.68
C PRO A 201 -16.49 -13.51 3.14
N GLU A 202 -15.51 -13.37 4.02
CA GLU A 202 -15.71 -13.17 5.46
C GLU A 202 -15.40 -11.74 5.93
N PHE A 203 -15.36 -10.78 5.01
CA PHE A 203 -15.07 -9.39 5.33
C PHE A 203 -16.16 -8.48 4.79
N ARG A 204 -16.75 -7.69 5.68
CA ARG A 204 -17.59 -6.56 5.31
C ARG A 204 -16.68 -5.37 5.00
N ILE A 205 -16.83 -4.81 3.80
CA ILE A 205 -16.08 -3.64 3.34
C ILE A 205 -17.06 -2.49 3.18
N THR A 206 -16.98 -1.52 4.09
CA THR A 206 -17.90 -0.37 4.15
C THR A 206 -17.59 0.63 3.03
N ILE A 207 -18.62 1.11 2.34
CA ILE A 207 -18.49 2.17 1.35
C ILE A 207 -18.38 3.50 2.11
N PRO A 208 -17.29 4.27 1.94
CA PRO A 208 -17.16 5.57 2.58
C PRO A 208 -18.32 6.51 2.20
N PRO A 209 -18.81 7.36 3.11
CA PRO A 209 -20.00 8.18 2.88
C PRO A 209 -19.93 9.03 1.60
N GLU A 210 -18.75 9.57 1.27
CA GLU A 210 -18.51 10.38 0.08
C GLU A 210 -18.63 9.63 -1.25
N PHE A 211 -18.65 8.30 -1.21
CA PHE A 211 -18.73 7.43 -2.39
C PHE A 211 -20.02 6.62 -2.48
N VAL A 212 -20.97 6.84 -1.56
CA VAL A 212 -22.29 6.20 -1.60
C VAL A 212 -23.05 6.65 -2.86
N LYS A 213 -23.37 5.69 -3.74
CA LYS A 213 -24.16 5.92 -4.95
C LYS A 213 -25.65 5.58 -4.77
N LEU A 214 -25.94 4.57 -3.94
CA LEU A 214 -27.29 4.07 -3.67
C LEU A 214 -27.53 4.07 -2.16
N THR A 215 -28.70 4.54 -1.72
CA THR A 215 -28.99 4.72 -0.29
C THR A 215 -29.12 3.41 0.50
N ASP A 216 -29.45 2.31 -0.19
CA ASP A 216 -29.62 0.97 0.37
C ASP A 216 -28.31 0.16 0.41
N ARG A 217 -27.31 0.52 -0.40
CA ARG A 217 -26.00 -0.15 -0.44
C ARG A 217 -24.95 0.66 0.30
N ARG A 218 -24.52 0.15 1.45
CA ARG A 218 -23.53 0.79 2.34
C ARG A 218 -22.24 -0.01 2.52
N HIS A 219 -22.21 -1.24 2.04
CA HIS A 219 -21.07 -2.12 2.14
C HIS A 219 -21.18 -3.24 1.11
N ILE A 220 -20.06 -3.92 0.87
CA ILE A 220 -20.02 -5.23 0.24
C ILE A 220 -19.53 -6.27 1.25
N VAL A 221 -19.84 -7.54 1.00
CA VAL A 221 -19.19 -8.67 1.67
C VAL A 221 -18.32 -9.38 0.64
N GLY A 222 -17.06 -9.63 0.97
CA GLY A 222 -16.12 -10.22 0.03
C GLY A 222 -14.79 -10.62 0.68
N SER A 223 -13.92 -11.20 -0.15
CA SER A 223 -12.55 -11.55 0.21
C SER A 223 -11.62 -10.34 0.19
N LEU A 224 -10.49 -10.40 0.90
CA LEU A 224 -9.43 -9.37 0.81
C LEU A 224 -8.31 -9.78 -0.14
N LEU A 225 -8.08 -11.08 -0.30
CA LEU A 225 -7.19 -11.64 -1.32
C LEU A 225 -7.98 -12.32 -2.43
N ALA A 226 -7.33 -12.43 -3.57
CA ALA A 226 -7.76 -13.25 -4.69
C ALA A 226 -6.53 -13.87 -5.37
N VAL A 227 -6.74 -14.97 -6.08
CA VAL A 227 -5.73 -15.57 -6.97
C VAL A 227 -6.27 -15.46 -8.38
N ASP A 228 -5.48 -14.89 -9.27
CA ASP A 228 -5.79 -14.83 -10.70
C ASP A 228 -5.81 -16.24 -11.30
N ALA A 229 -6.86 -16.57 -12.04
CA ALA A 229 -7.00 -17.92 -12.58
C ALA A 229 -6.00 -18.21 -13.70
N GLN A 230 -5.58 -17.18 -14.44
CA GLN A 230 -4.75 -17.28 -15.62
C GLN A 230 -3.27 -17.43 -15.26
N ASP A 231 -2.77 -16.61 -14.33
CA ASP A 231 -1.34 -16.56 -14.00
C ASP A 231 -1.01 -16.90 -12.54
N GLN A 232 -2.00 -17.27 -11.73
CA GLN A 232 -1.86 -17.59 -10.29
C GLN A 232 -1.32 -16.43 -9.44
N SER A 233 -1.31 -15.20 -9.97
CA SER A 233 -0.86 -14.04 -9.22
C SER A 233 -1.82 -13.71 -8.08
N VAL A 234 -1.26 -13.30 -6.95
CA VAL A 234 -2.05 -12.84 -5.80
C VAL A 234 -2.46 -11.39 -6.00
N LYS A 235 -3.75 -11.13 -5.86
CA LYS A 235 -4.37 -9.81 -5.89
C LYS A 235 -4.89 -9.44 -4.50
N VAL A 236 -4.93 -8.15 -4.22
CA VAL A 236 -5.50 -7.62 -2.96
C VAL A 236 -6.56 -6.56 -3.24
N ARG A 237 -7.55 -6.47 -2.36
CA ARG A 237 -8.33 -5.26 -2.14
C ARG A 237 -8.34 -4.97 -0.65
N PHE A 238 -7.82 -3.82 -0.26
CA PHE A 238 -7.63 -3.50 1.15
C PHE A 238 -7.68 -2.00 1.40
N ARG A 239 -8.33 -1.63 2.50
CA ARG A 239 -8.27 -0.29 3.10
C ARG A 239 -8.68 -0.47 4.56
N GLU A 240 -7.71 -0.37 5.47
CA GLU A 240 -7.86 -0.83 6.86
C GLU A 240 -9.12 -0.30 7.54
N GLU A 241 -9.39 1.01 7.43
CA GLU A 241 -10.43 1.68 8.21
C GLU A 241 -11.87 1.32 7.80
N ILE A 242 -12.05 0.62 6.67
CA ILE A 242 -13.38 0.24 6.17
C ILE A 242 -13.63 -1.27 6.20
N VAL A 243 -12.68 -2.07 6.67
CA VAL A 243 -12.79 -3.53 6.71
C VAL A 243 -13.24 -3.98 8.10
N THR A 244 -14.29 -4.80 8.14
CA THR A 244 -14.78 -5.45 9.36
C THR A 244 -14.83 -6.97 9.15
N PRO A 245 -14.07 -7.76 9.94
CA PRO A 245 -14.14 -9.22 9.86
C PRO A 245 -15.48 -9.74 10.37
N LEU A 246 -16.01 -10.81 9.76
CA LEU A 246 -17.32 -11.40 10.08
C LEU A 246 -17.22 -12.68 10.93
N SER A 247 -15.99 -13.14 11.23
CA SER A 247 -15.74 -14.35 12.00
C SER A 247 -14.47 -14.22 12.86
N ASN A 248 -14.29 -15.12 13.83
CA ASN A 248 -13.06 -15.14 14.64
C ASN A 248 -11.81 -15.43 13.79
N ARG A 249 -11.91 -16.35 12.81
CA ARG A 249 -10.79 -16.64 11.91
C ARG A 249 -10.47 -15.45 11.01
N ALA A 250 -11.48 -14.73 10.53
CA ALA A 250 -11.30 -13.51 9.74
C ALA A 250 -10.64 -12.40 10.57
N THR A 251 -10.98 -12.28 11.86
CA THR A 251 -10.31 -11.36 12.78
C THR A 251 -8.83 -11.69 12.94
N MET A 252 -8.50 -12.96 13.16
CA MET A 252 -7.10 -13.41 13.27
C MET A 252 -6.33 -13.16 11.97
N ALA A 253 -6.92 -13.50 10.81
CA ALA A 253 -6.32 -13.30 9.50
C ALA A 253 -6.08 -11.82 9.18
N LEU A 254 -7.03 -10.94 9.54
CA LEU A 254 -6.89 -9.49 9.38
C LEU A 254 -5.78 -8.93 10.28
N ASN A 255 -5.66 -9.42 11.52
CA ASN A 255 -4.57 -8.99 12.41
C ASN A 255 -3.21 -9.40 11.87
N GLU A 256 -3.05 -10.65 11.41
CA GLU A 256 -1.81 -11.13 10.78
C GLU A 256 -1.48 -10.34 9.51
N LEU A 257 -2.48 -10.04 8.66
CA LEU A 257 -2.31 -9.15 7.50
C LEU A 257 -1.74 -7.79 7.90
N LYS A 258 -2.28 -7.18 8.97
CA LYS A 258 -1.81 -5.88 9.48
C LYS A 258 -0.40 -5.96 10.06
N ASP A 259 -0.06 -7.05 10.76
CA ASP A 259 1.30 -7.29 11.26
C ASP A 259 2.31 -7.47 10.13
N ALA A 260 1.94 -8.21 9.08
CA ALA A 260 2.77 -8.40 7.90
C ALA A 260 3.03 -7.07 7.18
N LEU A 261 2.01 -6.22 7.02
CA LEU A 261 2.15 -4.88 6.44
C LEU A 261 3.12 -4.01 7.24
N ARG A 262 2.98 -3.95 8.57
CA ARG A 262 3.92 -3.22 9.45
C ARG A 262 5.35 -3.73 9.32
N THR A 263 5.51 -5.05 9.25
CA THR A 263 6.83 -5.70 9.11
C THR A 263 7.49 -5.32 7.78
N LEU A 264 6.73 -5.34 6.70
CA LEU A 264 7.23 -5.00 5.35
C LEU A 264 7.51 -3.50 5.20
N GLU A 265 6.70 -2.64 5.81
CA GLU A 265 6.93 -1.20 5.84
C GLU A 265 8.26 -0.86 6.54
N ALA A 266 8.60 -1.57 7.62
CA ALA A 266 9.89 -1.42 8.30
C ALA A 266 11.09 -1.94 7.45
N SER A 267 10.83 -2.69 6.38
CA SER A 267 11.84 -3.24 5.48
C SER A 267 12.03 -2.36 4.25
N ALA A 268 13.16 -1.66 4.18
CA ALA A 268 13.54 -0.80 3.05
C ALA A 268 13.63 -1.52 1.68
N ARG A 269 13.56 -2.86 1.66
CA ARG A 269 13.59 -3.66 0.42
C ARG A 269 12.20 -3.98 -0.14
N SER A 270 11.15 -3.78 0.66
CA SER A 270 9.78 -4.19 0.31
C SER A 270 8.92 -3.02 -0.18
N THR A 271 9.38 -1.80 0.08
CA THR A 271 8.66 -0.58 -0.26
C THR A 271 9.50 0.28 -1.19
N ILE A 272 8.88 0.76 -2.26
CA ILE A 272 9.45 1.81 -3.11
C ILE A 272 8.83 3.12 -2.65
N HIS A 273 9.65 4.10 -2.29
CA HIS A 273 9.21 5.44 -1.99
C HIS A 273 9.46 6.32 -3.20
N LEU A 274 8.44 6.98 -3.72
CA LEU A 274 8.51 7.89 -4.85
C LEU A 274 8.34 9.32 -4.32
N THR A 275 9.47 9.93 -3.99
CA THR A 275 9.60 11.31 -3.51
C THR A 275 9.37 12.32 -4.65
N ALA A 276 9.33 13.62 -4.32
CA ALA A 276 9.28 14.68 -5.33
C ALA A 276 10.46 14.67 -6.31
N ALA A 277 11.62 14.12 -5.91
CA ALA A 277 12.77 13.97 -6.80
C ALA A 277 12.57 12.80 -7.79
N GLU A 278 11.85 11.75 -7.39
CA GLU A 278 11.58 10.58 -8.22
C GLU A 278 10.33 10.75 -9.09
N LEU A 279 9.35 11.52 -8.61
CA LEU A 279 8.16 11.95 -9.34
C LEU A 279 8.06 13.49 -9.34
N PRO A 280 8.96 14.18 -10.06
CA PRO A 280 8.88 15.63 -10.23
C PRO A 280 7.67 16.00 -11.09
N GLU A 281 7.41 17.30 -11.20
CA GLU A 281 6.49 17.87 -12.18
C GLU A 281 6.72 17.24 -13.58
N ARG A 282 5.63 17.04 -14.34
CA ARG A 282 5.64 16.35 -15.65
C ARG A 282 5.96 14.86 -15.56
N SER A 283 5.76 14.24 -14.40
CA SER A 283 5.80 12.79 -14.24
C SER A 283 4.38 12.23 -14.15
N ILE A 284 4.15 11.10 -14.83
CA ILE A 284 2.97 10.27 -14.65
C ILE A 284 3.42 8.95 -14.03
N VAL A 285 2.73 8.49 -13.00
CA VAL A 285 2.87 7.13 -12.50
C VAL A 285 1.57 6.37 -12.72
N LEU A 286 1.67 5.17 -13.27
CA LEU A 286 0.57 4.24 -13.51
C LEU A 286 0.80 3.00 -12.66
N LEU A 287 -0.24 2.48 -12.00
CA LEU A 287 -0.17 1.32 -11.15
C LEU A 287 -1.32 0.35 -11.43
N ASP A 288 -1.01 -0.95 -11.36
CA ASP A 288 -1.97 -2.02 -11.16
C ASP A 288 -2.37 -2.06 -9.68
N ASN A 289 -3.56 -1.55 -9.42
CA ASN A 289 -4.21 -1.40 -8.14
C ASN A 289 -4.55 -2.74 -7.45
N HIS A 290 -4.53 -3.86 -8.18
CA HIS A 290 -4.76 -5.18 -7.60
C HIS A 290 -3.45 -5.83 -7.15
N ARG A 291 -2.32 -5.49 -7.79
CA ARG A 291 -1.00 -6.07 -7.55
C ARG A 291 -0.07 -5.20 -6.69
N TRP A 292 -0.46 -3.95 -6.46
CA TRP A 292 0.31 -2.99 -5.65
C TRP A 292 -0.57 -2.32 -4.61
N LEU A 293 -0.12 -2.35 -3.36
CA LEU A 293 -0.60 -1.44 -2.33
C LEU A 293 0.10 -0.10 -2.47
N HIS A 294 -0.60 0.97 -2.12
CA HIS A 294 -0.01 2.30 -2.06
C HIS A 294 -0.40 3.06 -0.81
N ALA A 295 0.49 3.94 -0.39
CA ALA A 295 0.32 4.85 0.73
C ALA A 295 0.89 6.22 0.38
N ARG A 296 0.49 7.23 1.13
CA ARG A 296 1.00 8.60 1.03
C ARG A 296 1.30 9.12 2.43
N ASN A 297 2.51 9.60 2.67
CA ASN A 297 2.78 10.32 3.92
C ASN A 297 2.06 11.69 3.94
N GLY A 298 2.05 12.38 5.09
CA GLY A 298 1.43 13.70 5.21
C GLY A 298 1.92 14.67 4.13
N ILE A 299 1.01 15.40 3.51
CA ILE A 299 1.36 16.52 2.63
C ILE A 299 1.76 17.70 3.50
N LYS A 300 2.79 18.41 3.07
CA LYS A 300 3.32 19.61 3.72
C LYS A 300 3.15 20.83 2.84
N ASP A 301 2.90 20.66 1.54
CA ASP A 301 2.65 21.73 0.59
C ASP A 301 1.16 21.82 0.20
N PRO A 302 0.43 22.87 0.64
CA PRO A 302 -0.98 23.06 0.26
C PRO A 302 -1.17 23.31 -1.25
N LEU A 303 -0.11 23.67 -1.97
CA LEU A 303 -0.14 23.86 -3.43
C LEU A 303 0.17 22.58 -4.20
N ARG A 304 0.39 21.45 -3.53
CA ARG A 304 0.58 20.16 -4.19
C ARG A 304 -0.63 19.84 -5.06
N HIS A 305 -0.38 19.44 -6.29
CA HIS A 305 -1.43 19.20 -7.26
C HIS A 305 -1.11 18.02 -8.18
N LEU A 306 -1.99 17.01 -8.14
CA LEU A 306 -2.00 15.92 -9.09
C LEU A 306 -3.31 15.87 -9.88
N ARG A 307 -3.29 15.22 -11.05
CA ARG A 307 -4.49 14.69 -11.71
C ARG A 307 -4.57 13.18 -11.54
N ARG A 308 -5.78 12.65 -11.31
CA ARG A 308 -6.00 11.21 -11.13
C ARG A 308 -7.04 10.68 -12.12
N VAL A 309 -6.79 9.47 -12.58
CA VAL A 309 -7.74 8.60 -13.30
C VAL A 309 -7.70 7.20 -12.70
N ARG A 310 -8.84 6.53 -12.70
CA ARG A 310 -8.98 5.08 -12.44
C ARG A 310 -9.70 4.48 -13.65
N TRP A 311 -9.25 3.32 -14.12
CA TRP A 311 -9.87 2.67 -15.28
C TRP A 311 -9.76 1.14 -15.19
N ASN A 312 -10.35 0.48 -16.18
CA ASN A 312 -10.43 -0.98 -16.26
C ASN A 312 -11.05 -1.61 -15.00
N ALA A 313 -12.28 -1.20 -14.67
CA ALA A 313 -13.02 -1.82 -13.58
C ALA A 313 -13.44 -3.24 -13.96
N ILE A 314 -12.91 -4.22 -13.23
CA ILE A 314 -13.18 -5.64 -13.43
C ILE A 314 -13.62 -6.25 -12.11
N PRO A 315 -14.56 -7.22 -12.10
CA PRO A 315 -14.95 -7.93 -10.89
C PRO A 315 -13.72 -8.45 -10.14
N PHE A 316 -13.65 -8.18 -8.84
CA PHE A 316 -12.56 -8.76 -8.05
C PHE A 316 -12.72 -10.28 -8.03
N PRO A 317 -11.68 -11.07 -8.33
CA PRO A 317 -11.86 -12.50 -8.51
C PRO A 317 -12.39 -13.14 -7.22
N THR A 318 -13.40 -13.98 -7.37
CA THR A 318 -13.93 -14.82 -6.30
C THR A 318 -13.42 -16.23 -6.50
N ARG A 319 -13.16 -16.94 -5.40
CA ARG A 319 -12.91 -18.37 -5.47
C ARG A 319 -14.17 -19.04 -6.05
N VAL A 320 -14.02 -19.76 -7.17
CA VAL A 320 -15.08 -20.58 -7.78
C VAL A 320 -15.27 -21.85 -6.98
#